data_AF-A0A7Y1XD80-F1
#
_entry.id   AF-A0A7Y1XD80-F1
#
_cell.length_a   1.000
_cell.length_b   1.000
_cell.length_c   1.000
_cell.angle_alpha   90.00
_cell.angle_beta   90.00
_cell.angle_gamma   90.00
#
_symmetry.space_group_name_H-M   'P 1'
#
loop_
_entity.id
_entity.type
_entity.pdbx_description
1 polymer ?
#
loop_
_entity_poly.entity_id
_entity_poly.type
_entity_poly.pdbx_seq_one_letter_code
_entity_poly.pdbx_strand_id
1 'polypeptide(L)'
;MNRLDLDPFTLLHEYEEGNPDSFTISGHVHPGVLIKGKGKQKLKLPCYQVTSNQLILPAFSLFTGLNTYSKPEDAVCFAFTESSIFKF
;
A
#
# COMPACT_ATOMS: atom_id res chain seq x y z
N MET A 1 -19.43 -10.63 -0.21
CA MET A 1 -19.56 -9.28 -0.80
C MET A 1 -18.23 -8.55 -0.57
N ASN A 2 -17.20 -8.85 -1.37
CA ASN A 2 -15.84 -8.30 -1.18
C ASN A 2 -15.33 -7.55 -2.43
N ARG A 3 -16.24 -7.19 -3.35
CA ARG A 3 -15.94 -6.53 -4.62
C ARG A 3 -16.98 -5.45 -4.91
N LEU A 4 -16.52 -4.30 -5.38
CA LEU A 4 -17.35 -3.23 -5.91
C LEU A 4 -16.70 -2.70 -7.20
N ASP A 5 -17.41 -2.85 -8.31
CA ASP A 5 -16.96 -2.37 -9.62
C ASP A 5 -17.42 -0.91 -9.81
N LEU A 6 -16.45 0.00 -9.95
CA LEU A 6 -16.62 1.43 -10.19
C LEU A 6 -15.72 1.84 -11.35
N ASP A 7 -16.12 1.52 -12.59
CA ASP A 7 -15.31 1.78 -13.80
C ASP A 7 -14.66 3.18 -13.77
N PRO A 8 -13.32 3.28 -13.94
CA PRO A 8 -12.36 2.24 -14.36
C PRO A 8 -11.75 1.39 -13.23
N PHE A 9 -12.28 1.47 -12.02
CA PHE A 9 -11.72 0.87 -10.80
C PHE A 9 -12.50 -0.35 -10.31
N THR A 10 -11.78 -1.28 -9.68
CA THR A 10 -12.37 -2.38 -8.90
C THR A 10 -11.90 -2.26 -7.45
N LEU A 11 -12.82 -2.14 -6.50
CA LEU A 11 -12.50 -2.11 -5.08
C LEU A 11 -12.60 -3.52 -4.51
N LEU A 12 -11.52 -4.02 -3.92
CA LEU A 12 -11.43 -5.35 -3.31
C LEU A 12 -10.95 -5.27 -1.86
N HIS A 13 -11.43 -6.16 -0.99
CA HIS A 13 -10.92 -6.22 0.39
C HIS A 13 -9.51 -6.85 0.45
N GLU A 14 -9.33 -7.98 -0.23
CA GLU A 14 -8.07 -8.70 -0.34
C GLU A 14 -7.56 -8.66 -1.78
N TYR A 15 -6.25 -8.86 -1.94
CA TYR A 15 -5.65 -8.97 -3.27
C TYR A 15 -6.19 -10.21 -3.99
N GLU A 16 -6.72 -10.01 -5.19
CA GLU A 16 -6.94 -11.05 -6.17
C GLU A 16 -5.99 -10.79 -7.35
N GLU A 17 -5.53 -11.84 -8.03
CA GLU A 17 -4.71 -11.69 -9.24
C GLU A 17 -5.43 -10.76 -10.22
N GLY A 18 -4.72 -9.69 -10.61
CA GLY A 18 -5.32 -8.54 -11.26
C GLY A 18 -6.05 -8.91 -12.55
N ASN A 19 -7.28 -8.41 -12.69
CA ASN A 19 -7.92 -8.33 -13.99
C ASN A 19 -7.15 -7.28 -14.81
N PRO A 20 -6.51 -7.64 -15.95
CA PRO A 20 -5.76 -6.70 -16.77
C PRO A 20 -6.62 -5.54 -17.30
N ASP A 21 -7.95 -5.71 -17.34
CA ASP A 21 -8.89 -4.73 -17.87
C ASP A 21 -9.39 -3.70 -16.83
N SER A 22 -8.97 -3.79 -15.56
CA SER A 22 -9.42 -2.87 -14.51
C SER A 22 -8.31 -2.49 -13.53
N PHE A 23 -8.32 -1.25 -13.04
CA PHE A 23 -7.38 -0.81 -12.00
C PHE A 23 -7.91 -1.17 -10.60
N THR A 24 -7.19 -1.99 -9.85
CA THR A 24 -7.66 -2.48 -8.55
C THR A 24 -7.25 -1.56 -7.41
N ILE A 25 -8.16 -1.29 -6.47
CA ILE A 25 -7.88 -0.61 -5.21
C ILE A 25 -8.19 -1.57 -4.06
N SER A 26 -7.19 -1.87 -3.23
CA SER A 26 -7.33 -2.84 -2.13
C SER A 26 -6.71 -2.38 -0.81
N GLY A 27 -7.05 -3.07 0.28
CA GLY A 27 -6.53 -2.80 1.62
C GLY A 27 -5.88 -4.04 2.26
N HIS A 28 -6.17 -4.24 3.54
CA HIS A 28 -5.83 -5.43 4.35
C HIS A 28 -4.34 -5.67 4.68
N VAL A 29 -3.42 -5.48 3.74
CA VAL A 29 -2.00 -5.87 3.89
C VAL A 29 -1.22 -4.97 4.86
N HIS A 30 -1.71 -3.77 5.14
CA HIS A 30 -1.07 -2.73 5.97
C HIS A 30 0.36 -2.42 5.51
N PRO A 31 0.53 -1.99 4.24
CA PRO A 31 1.84 -1.71 3.67
C PRO A 31 2.59 -0.61 4.43
N GLY A 32 3.90 -0.81 4.61
CA GLY A 32 4.78 0.22 5.14
C GLY A 32 6.19 0.14 4.56
N VAL A 33 6.95 1.21 4.77
CA VAL A 33 8.38 1.28 4.46
C VAL A 33 9.19 1.28 5.75
N LEU A 34 10.39 0.70 5.71
CA LEU A 34 11.35 0.73 6.82
C LEU A 34 12.49 1.68 6.49
N ILE A 35 12.55 2.81 7.19
CA ILE A 35 13.65 3.78 7.11
C ILE A 35 14.69 3.42 8.17
N LYS A 36 15.95 3.28 7.76
CA LYS A 36 17.09 3.01 8.65
C LYS A 36 17.90 4.29 8.82
N GLY A 37 17.92 4.82 10.04
CA GLY A 37 18.67 6.01 10.42
C GLY A 37 20.06 5.69 10.98
N LYS A 38 20.79 6.76 11.35
CA LYS A 38 22.06 6.62 12.09
C LYS A 38 21.79 6.03 13.49
N GLY A 39 22.80 5.39 14.08
CA GLY A 39 22.71 4.86 15.44
C GLY A 39 21.70 3.71 15.61
N LYS A 40 21.48 2.89 14.58
CA LYS A 40 20.53 1.74 14.58
C LYS A 40 19.05 2.14 14.73
N GLN A 41 18.71 3.41 14.51
CA GLN A 41 17.32 3.86 14.49
C GLN A 41 16.54 3.24 13.33
N LYS A 42 15.32 2.81 13.61
CA LYS A 42 14.39 2.25 12.63
C LYS A 42 13.06 2.98 12.77
N LEU A 43 12.59 3.57 11.69
CA LEU A 43 11.27 4.17 11.60
C LEU A 43 10.45 3.40 10.57
N LYS A 44 9.23 3.03 10.93
CA LYS A 44 8.25 2.49 9.99
C LYS A 44 7.24 3.58 9.66
N LEU A 45 6.99 3.80 8.39
CA LEU A 45 5.92 4.68 7.93
C LEU A 45 4.91 3.90 7.12
N PRO A 46 3.60 4.16 7.26
CA PRO A 46 2.60 3.63 6.34
C PRO A 46 2.90 4.15 4.93
N CYS A 47 2.58 3.34 3.93
CA CYS A 47 2.73 3.76 2.53
C CYS A 47 1.57 3.30 1.66
N TYR A 48 1.40 3.96 0.53
CA TYR A 48 0.69 3.40 -0.61
C TYR A 48 1.66 2.52 -1.39
N GLN A 49 1.21 1.38 -1.91
CA GLN A 49 1.96 0.60 -2.90
C GLN A 49 1.22 0.70 -4.23
N VAL A 50 1.91 1.16 -5.27
CA VAL A 50 1.31 1.45 -6.58
C VAL A 50 2.04 0.69 -7.66
N THR A 51 1.32 -0.12 -8.43
CA THR A 51 1.78 -0.76 -9.67
C THR A 51 1.11 -0.10 -10.88
N SER A 52 1.32 -0.64 -12.09
CA SER A 52 0.61 -0.19 -13.29
C SER A 52 -0.90 -0.44 -13.24
N ASN A 53 -1.37 -1.41 -12.45
CA ASN A 53 -2.76 -1.89 -12.44
C ASN A 53 -3.38 -1.99 -11.03
N GLN A 54 -2.68 -1.57 -9.99
CA GLN A 54 -3.14 -1.70 -8.62
C GLN A 54 -2.66 -0.58 -7.70
N LEU A 55 -3.52 -0.18 -6.77
CA LEU A 55 -3.24 0.63 -5.59
C LEU A 55 -3.58 -0.15 -4.31
N ILE A 56 -2.60 -0.35 -3.45
CA ILE A 56 -2.81 -0.87 -2.09
C ILE A 56 -2.79 0.30 -1.11
N LEU A 57 -3.90 0.47 -0.38
CA LEU A 57 -4.10 1.53 0.59
C LEU A 57 -3.36 1.22 1.91
N PRO A 58 -2.84 2.26 2.59
CA PRO A 58 -2.29 2.13 3.93
C PRO A 58 -3.39 1.74 4.93
N ALA A 59 -2.98 1.20 6.08
CA ALA A 59 -3.90 1.02 7.20
C ALA A 59 -4.41 2.40 7.68
N PHE A 60 -5.74 2.51 7.86
CA PHE A 60 -6.35 3.73 8.40
C PHE A 60 -6.12 3.88 9.91
N SER A 61 -5.87 2.76 10.60
CA SER A 61 -5.65 2.73 12.04
C SER A 61 -4.15 2.83 12.38
N LEU A 62 -3.82 3.65 13.37
CA LEU A 62 -2.47 3.75 13.94
C LEU A 62 -2.11 2.53 14.81
N PHE A 63 -3.09 1.70 15.18
CA PHE A 63 -2.92 0.59 16.13
C PHE A 63 -2.49 -0.72 15.47
N THR A 64 -2.23 -0.73 14.17
CA THR A 64 -1.84 -1.93 13.43
C THR A 64 -0.36 -1.94 13.13
N GLY A 65 0.25 -3.13 13.17
CA GLY A 65 1.61 -3.31 12.64
C GLY A 65 1.68 -3.02 11.15
N LEU A 66 2.84 -2.59 10.66
CA LEU A 66 3.12 -2.35 9.25
C LEU A 66 3.92 -3.49 8.64
N ASN A 67 3.46 -3.96 7.48
CA ASN A 67 4.14 -4.93 6.64
C ASN A 67 5.18 -4.21 5.77
N THR A 68 6.45 -4.36 6.15
CA THR A 68 7.60 -3.76 5.46
C THR A 68 8.41 -4.77 4.65
N TYR A 69 7.88 -5.98 4.47
CA TYR A 69 8.62 -7.11 3.88
C TYR A 69 8.04 -7.56 2.54
N SER A 70 6.74 -7.40 2.33
CA SER A 70 6.09 -7.74 1.07
C SER A 70 5.60 -6.50 0.34
N LYS A 71 5.96 -6.41 -0.94
CA LYS A 71 5.36 -5.51 -1.92
C LYS A 71 5.25 -6.26 -3.25
N PRO A 72 4.30 -5.91 -4.13
CA PRO A 72 4.35 -6.36 -5.52
C PRO A 72 5.70 -6.00 -6.17
N GLU A 73 6.16 -6.81 -7.12
CA GLU A 73 7.50 -6.70 -7.72
C GLU A 73 7.76 -5.30 -8.29
N ASP A 74 6.80 -4.79 -9.06
CA ASP A 74 6.86 -3.47 -9.71
C ASP A 74 6.24 -2.32 -8.89
N ALA A 75 5.90 -2.57 -7.62
CA ALA A 75 5.29 -1.54 -6.80
C ALA A 75 6.28 -0.44 -6.43
N VAL A 76 5.86 0.81 -6.63
CA VAL A 76 6.44 2.02 -6.04
C VAL A 76 5.76 2.29 -4.70
N CYS A 77 6.57 2.58 -3.68
CA CYS A 77 6.07 2.88 -2.35
C CYS A 77 5.99 4.41 -2.13
N PHE A 78 4.82 4.93 -1.78
CA PHE A 78 4.65 6.33 -1.39
C PHE A 78 4.36 6.39 0.11
N ALA A 79 5.38 6.61 0.92
CA ALA A 79 5.23 6.75 2.35
C ALA A 79 4.78 8.16 2.72
N PHE A 80 4.03 8.33 3.81
CA PHE A 80 3.52 9.63 4.19
C PHE A 80 3.62 9.88 5.70
N THR A 81 3.62 11.16 6.05
CA THR A 81 3.38 11.70 7.39
C THR A 81 2.13 12.57 7.34
N GLU A 82 1.78 13.23 8.44
CA GLU A 82 0.66 14.18 8.48
C GLU A 82 0.81 15.34 7.48
N SER A 83 2.05 15.69 7.11
CA SER A 83 2.36 16.90 6.35
C SER A 83 3.12 16.66 5.05
N SER A 84 3.48 15.42 4.72
CA SER A 84 4.37 15.14 3.59
C SER A 84 4.17 13.74 3.02
N ILE A 85 4.50 13.59 1.74
CA ILE A 85 4.56 12.31 1.02
C ILE A 85 5.93 12.14 0.37
N PHE A 86 6.46 10.93 0.42
CA PHE A 86 7.82 10.57 0.01
C PHE A 86 7.75 9.34 -0.90
N LYS A 87 8.44 9.40 -2.04
CA LYS A 87 8.60 8.25 -2.94
C LYS A 87 9.82 7.43 -2.53
N PHE A 88 9.63 6.12 -2.39
CA PHE A 88 10.64 5.10 -2.07
C PHE A 88 10.86 4.16 -3.24
#